data_AF-A0A9D6ADZ0-F1
#
_entry.id   AF-A0A9D6ADZ0-F1
#
_cell.length_a   1.000
_cell.length_b   1.000
_cell.length_c   1.000
_cell.angle_alpha   90.00
_cell.angle_beta   90.00
_cell.angle_gamma   90.00
#
_symmetry.space_group_name_H-M   'P 1'
#
loop_
_entity.id
_entity.type
_entity.pdbx_description
1 polymer ?
#
loop_
_entity_poly.entity_id
_entity_poly.type
_entity_poly.pdbx_seq_one_letter_code
_entity_poly.pdbx_strand_id
1 'polypeptide(L)' 'MALAGIGVDMLEIARMQQAIERRPHFIRRMFTDAERAYCERTARPAEHYAARFAAREAVLKALGTGFS' A
#
# COMPACT_ATOMS: atom_id res chain seq x y z
N MET A 1 -23.65 -18.04 -5.30
CA MET A 1 -22.17 -17.92 -5.41
C MET A 1 -21.65 -17.52 -4.04
N ALA A 2 -20.75 -18.30 -3.44
CA ALA A 2 -20.22 -18.01 -2.11
C ALA A 2 -19.13 -16.92 -2.19
N LEU A 3 -19.02 -16.07 -1.16
CA LEU A 3 -17.92 -15.11 -1.02
C LEU A 3 -16.59 -15.87 -0.89
N ALA A 4 -15.61 -15.53 -1.73
CA ALA A 4 -14.30 -16.19 -1.75
C ALA A 4 -13.43 -15.86 -0.52
N GLY A 5 -13.62 -14.68 0.08
CA GLY A 5 -12.90 -14.22 1.27
C GLY A 5 -13.11 -12.72 1.48
N ILE A 6 -12.86 -12.24 2.70
CA ILE A 6 -12.91 -10.82 3.07
C ILE A 6 -11.57 -10.47 3.72
N GLY A 7 -11.03 -9.30 3.39
CA GLY A 7 -9.85 -8.76 4.03
C GLY A 7 -10.01 -7.28 4.32
N VAL A 8 -9.49 -6.86 5.47
CA VAL A 8 -9.46 -5.47 5.91
C VAL A 8 -8.04 -5.13 6.36
N ASP A 9 -7.62 -3.91 6.06
CA ASP A 9 -6.36 -3.39 6.55
C ASP A 9 -6.44 -1.90 6.85
N MET A 10 -5.59 -1.45 7.77
CA MET A 10 -5.49 -0.06 8.17
C MET A 10 -4.02 0.30 8.39
N LEU A 11 -3.58 1.38 7.75
CA LEU A 11 -2.22 1.90 7.88
C LEU A 11 -2.26 3.37 8.30
N GLU A 12 -1.48 3.70 9.32
CA GLU A 12 -1.27 5.08 9.73
C GLU A 12 -0.41 5.82 8.70
N ILE A 13 -0.90 6.96 8.19
CA ILE A 13 -0.21 7.78 7.19
C ILE A 13 1.18 8.21 7.69
N ALA A 14 1.30 8.57 8.97
CA ALA A 14 2.57 8.94 9.58
C ALA A 14 3.62 7.81 9.50
N ARG A 15 3.19 6.54 9.62
CA ARG A 15 4.10 5.39 9.46
C ARG A 15 4.56 5.22 8.02
N MET A 16 3.68 5.46 7.03
CA MET A 16 4.07 5.46 5.62
C MET A 16 5.05 6.59 5.31
N GLN A 17 4.79 7.80 5.82
CA GLN A 17 5.70 8.94 5.67
C GLN A 17 7.10 8.62 6.20
N GLN A 18 7.19 8.10 7.43
CA GLN A 18 8.45 7.67 8.02
C GLN A 18 9.14 6.56 7.23
N ALA A 19 8.37 5.61 6.66
CA ALA A 19 8.93 4.54 5.85
C ALA A 19 9.53 5.06 4.53
N ILE A 20 8.85 6.00 3.87
CA ILE A 20 9.35 6.70 2.66
C ILE A 20 10.68 7.40 2.96
N GLU A 21 10.72 8.17 4.06
CA GLU A 21 11.89 8.95 4.45
C GLU A 21 13.09 8.06 4.86
N ARG A 22 12.83 7.05 5.69
CA ARG A 22 13.91 6.20 6.25
C ARG A 22 14.40 5.15 5.25
N ARG A 23 13.58 4.74 4.29
CA ARG A 23 13.88 3.64 3.36
C ARG A 23 13.39 3.97 1.95
N PRO A 24 14.04 4.89 1.22
CA PRO A 24 13.59 5.29 -0.13
C PRO A 24 13.49 4.11 -1.12
N HIS A 25 14.31 3.06 -0.96
CA HIS A 25 14.23 1.85 -1.77
C HIS A 25 12.96 1.01 -1.53
N PHE A 26 12.29 1.16 -0.37
CA PHE A 26 11.05 0.47 -0.05
C PHE A 26 9.97 0.77 -1.08
N ILE A 27 9.81 2.04 -1.44
CA ILE A 27 8.77 2.47 -2.37
C ILE A 27 8.98 1.91 -3.77
N ARG A 28 10.23 1.86 -4.24
CA ARG A 28 10.55 1.23 -5.54
C ARG A 28 10.31 -0.27 -5.55
N ARG A 29 10.55 -0.97 -4.43
CA ARG A 29 10.30 -2.41 -4.31
C ARG A 29 8.82 -2.73 -4.18
N MET A 30 8.07 -1.92 -3.43
CA MET A 30 6.66 -2.18 -3.16
C MET A 30 5.74 -1.65 -4.23
N PHE A 31 6.04 -0.57 -4.93
CA PHE A 31 5.10 0.04 -5.88
C PHE A 31 5.64 -0.03 -7.30
N THR A 32 4.75 -0.31 -8.24
CA THR A 32 5.05 -0.24 -9.67
C THR A 32 5.34 1.20 -10.11
N ASP A 33 5.99 1.37 -11.26
CA ASP A 33 6.34 2.69 -11.78
C ASP A 33 5.11 3.58 -11.99
N ALA A 34 4.01 3.01 -12.49
CA ALA A 34 2.74 3.70 -12.68
C ALA A 34 2.11 4.15 -11.36
N GLU A 35 2.15 3.31 -10.32
CA GLU A 35 1.64 3.66 -8.99
C GLU A 35 2.45 4.80 -8.37
N ARG A 36 3.78 4.75 -8.48
CA ARG A 36 4.65 5.82 -7.97
C ARG A 36 4.41 7.14 -8.68
N ALA A 37 4.38 7.12 -10.02
CA ALA A 37 4.10 8.30 -10.82
C ALA A 37 2.73 8.92 -10.49
N TYR A 38 1.73 8.09 -10.18
CA TYR A 38 0.45 8.58 -9.69
C TYR A 38 0.58 9.25 -8.31
N CYS A 39 1.16 8.57 -7.33
CA CYS A 39 1.27 9.09 -5.95
C CYS A 39 2.10 10.38 -5.89
N GLU A 40 3.22 10.45 -6.61
CA GLU A 40 4.13 11.59 -6.64
C GLU A 40 3.54 12.84 -7.27
N ARG A 41 2.50 12.72 -8.10
CA ARG A 41 1.79 13.86 -8.70
C ARG A 41 0.71 14.47 -7.79
N THR A 42 0.44 13.85 -6.64
CA THR A 42 -0.59 14.32 -5.70
C THR A 42 -0.02 15.33 -4.71
N ALA A 43 -0.90 16.15 -4.13
CA ALA A 43 -0.49 17.12 -3.11
C ALA A 43 0.05 16.46 -1.82
N ARG A 44 -0.33 15.21 -1.54
CA ARG A 44 0.05 14.47 -0.33
C ARG A 44 0.44 13.02 -0.66
N PRO A 45 1.62 12.77 -1.24
CA PRO A 45 1.99 11.46 -1.76
C PRO A 45 1.92 10.32 -0.73
N ALA A 46 2.28 10.58 0.54
CA ALA A 46 2.26 9.55 1.58
C ALA A 46 0.85 9.03 1.91
N GLU A 47 -0.20 9.86 1.81
CA GLU A 47 -1.59 9.41 1.99
C GLU A 47 -1.97 8.40 0.90
N HIS A 48 -1.60 8.70 -0.35
CA HIS A 48 -1.88 7.83 -1.49
C HIS A 48 -1.06 6.53 -1.46
N TYR A 49 0.21 6.59 -1.06
CA TYR A 49 1.01 5.40 -0.82
C TYR A 49 0.41 4.54 0.29
N ALA A 50 -0.03 5.14 1.40
CA ALA A 50 -0.62 4.42 2.52
C ALA A 50 -1.92 3.71 2.12
N ALA A 51 -2.81 4.42 1.42
CA ALA A 51 -4.07 3.85 0.94
C ALA A 51 -3.85 2.66 0.00
N ARG A 52 -2.90 2.76 -0.93
CA ARG A 52 -2.57 1.66 -1.85
C ARG A 52 -1.95 0.47 -1.13
N PHE A 53 -1.10 0.73 -0.14
CA PHE A 53 -0.50 -0.34 0.66
C PHE A 53 -1.57 -1.11 1.43
N ALA A 54 -2.46 -0.40 2.13
CA ALA A 54 -3.56 -1.00 2.88
C ALA A 54 -4.53 -1.77 1.97
N ALA A 55 -4.86 -1.21 0.79
CA ALA A 55 -5.68 -1.90 -0.19
C ALA A 55 -5.05 -3.23 -0.65
N ARG A 56 -3.73 -3.25 -0.85
CA ARG A 56 -3.02 -4.47 -1.23
C ARG A 56 -3.01 -5.51 -0.12
N GLU A 57 -2.75 -5.10 1.13
CA GLU A 57 -2.86 -6.01 2.28
C GLU A 57 -4.27 -6.57 2.45
N ALA A 58 -5.30 -5.73 2.30
CA ALA A 58 -6.69 -6.18 2.38
C ALA A 58 -6.98 -7.25 1.31
N VAL A 59 -6.51 -7.08 0.08
CA VAL A 59 -6.64 -8.10 -0.98
C VAL A 59 -5.90 -9.39 -0.61
N LEU A 60 -4.64 -9.30 -0.16
CA LEU A 60 -3.85 -10.49 0.22
C LEU A 60 -4.47 -11.25 1.39
N LYS A 61 -5.13 -10.55 2.34
CA LYS A 61 -5.90 -11.16 3.43
C LYS A 61 -7.16 -11.85 2.91
N ALA A 62 -7.88 -11.23 1.98
CA ALA A 62 -9.04 -11.85 1.34
C ALA A 62 -8.65 -13.12 0.55
N LEU A 63 -7.44 -13.16 -0.03
CA LEU A 63 -6.89 -14.32 -0.74
C LEU A 63 -6.26 -15.38 0.18
N GLY A 64 -5.99 -15.05 1.45
CA GLY A 64 -5.41 -15.98 2.43
C GLY A 64 -3.90 -16.24 2.26
N THR A 65 -3.16 -15.43 1.50
CA THR A 65 -1.72 -15.65 1.22
C THR A 65 -0.79 -14.76 2.04
N GLY A 66 -1.23 -13.54 2.38
CA GLY A 66 -0.35 -12.51 2.98
C GLY A 66 0.76 -12.03 2.04
N PHE A 67 1.71 -11.25 2.58
CA PHE A 67 2.98 -10.94 1.91
C PHE A 67 3.98 -12.07 2.17
N SER A 68 4.62 -12.57 1.11
CA SER A 68 5.67 -13.60 1.14
C SER A 68 7.00 -13.05 0.66
#